data_AF-A0A928D7T5-F1
#
_entry.id   AF-A0A928D7T5-F1
#
_cell.length_a   1.000
_cell.length_b   1.000
_cell.length_c   1.000
_cell.angle_alpha   90.00
_cell.angle_beta   90.00
_cell.angle_gamma   90.00
#
_symmetry.space_group_name_H-M   'P 1'
#
loop_
_entity.id
_entity.type
_entity.pdbx_description
1 polymer ?
#
loop_
_entity_poly.entity_id
_entity_poly.type
_entity_poly.pdbx_seq_one_letter_code
_entity_poly.pdbx_strand_id
1 'polypeptide(L)'
;MMRVMRVMRVMRGARVLYAVNCKSNESIFRWCFQSVLEVRWTYGSGLRENPRNGIIWGMFTSNITRRSFVKQTSAAALLSGLPVISSGCSANPAKDIAVKILIIGGGAAGISMAARLKRKLNKGEITLVDPSDRHFYQPGFTFIGAGVWKADDVWMKQESLMPSGVKWIKDRVVEVDAAHNTATLTGGGKLSYDFMVLCPGLQENWSLIQGISKDTLGEGNAHSIYDWQGSCKTWTAVDKFSRTGGRGIFTDTWTKHKCGGAPKKICLLTEQLARKHGKRKDCTFKYFTGSKQLYDVPH
;
A
#
# COMPACT_ATOMS: atom_id res chain seq x y z
N MET A 1 -2.02 21.68 -26.22
CA MET A 1 -3.16 21.81 -25.29
C MET A 1 -3.73 20.41 -25.02
N MET A 2 -3.20 19.67 -24.04
CA MET A 2 -3.56 18.27 -23.76
C MET A 2 -4.17 18.14 -22.37
N ARG A 3 -5.41 17.65 -22.33
CA ARG A 3 -6.20 17.39 -21.11
C ARG A 3 -5.51 16.33 -20.26
N VAL A 4 -5.02 16.74 -19.10
CA VAL A 4 -4.59 15.84 -18.02
C VAL A 4 -5.83 15.13 -17.47
N MET A 5 -5.87 13.81 -17.58
CA MET A 5 -6.96 12.97 -17.08
C MET A 5 -6.93 12.97 -15.54
N ARG A 6 -7.89 13.69 -14.96
CA ARG A 6 -8.06 13.90 -13.52
C ARG A 6 -8.63 12.63 -12.88
N VAL A 7 -7.81 11.62 -12.63
CA VAL A 7 -8.22 10.42 -11.86
C VAL A 7 -8.09 10.72 -10.36
N MET A 8 -9.02 11.52 -9.85
CA MET A 8 -9.37 11.57 -8.42
C MET A 8 -10.75 12.21 -8.32
N ARG A 9 -11.76 11.50 -8.82
CA ARG A 9 -13.15 11.73 -8.42
C ARG A 9 -13.45 10.63 -7.41
N VAL A 10 -13.55 11.00 -6.13
CA VAL A 10 -14.19 10.14 -5.13
C VAL A 10 -15.58 9.84 -5.67
N MET A 11 -15.80 8.61 -6.12
CA MET A 11 -17.07 8.21 -6.74
C MET A 11 -18.12 8.16 -5.63
N ARG A 12 -18.87 9.26 -5.49
CA ARG A 12 -20.00 9.33 -4.56
C ARG A 12 -21.02 8.29 -4.98
N GLY A 13 -21.24 7.29 -4.13
CA GLY A 13 -22.26 6.24 -4.32
C GLY A 13 -21.71 4.81 -4.46
N ALA A 14 -20.44 4.63 -4.80
CA ALA A 14 -19.86 3.30 -4.98
C ALA A 14 -19.17 2.80 -3.71
N ARG A 15 -19.41 1.53 -3.34
CA ARG A 15 -18.76 0.85 -2.20
C ARG A 15 -17.35 0.38 -2.57
N VAL A 16 -16.51 1.32 -3.00
CA VAL A 16 -15.13 1.09 -3.41
C VAL A 16 -14.18 1.42 -2.27
N LEU A 17 -13.37 0.44 -1.88
CA LEU A 17 -12.33 0.56 -0.88
C LEU A 17 -10.97 0.69 -1.57
N TYR A 18 -10.24 1.75 -1.24
CA TYR A 18 -8.88 1.93 -1.71
C TYR A 18 -7.91 1.40 -0.66
N ALA A 19 -7.12 0.40 -1.02
CA ALA A 19 -6.00 -0.06 -0.19
C ALA A 19 -4.71 0.42 -0.85
N VAL A 20 -4.28 1.62 -0.47
CA VAL A 20 -2.99 2.16 -0.92
C VAL A 20 -1.91 1.67 0.05
N ASN A 21 -0.97 0.88 -0.45
CA ASN A 21 0.26 0.59 0.29
C ASN A 21 1.28 1.71 0.02
N CYS A 22 1.17 2.81 0.76
CA CYS A 22 2.20 3.85 0.76
C CYS A 22 2.38 4.51 2.13
N LYS A 23 3.62 4.38 2.62
CA LYS A 23 4.30 4.98 3.80
C LYS A 23 3.93 4.50 5.21
N SER A 24 4.89 3.77 5.78
CA SER A 24 5.50 3.92 7.11
C SER A 24 4.76 4.82 8.12
N ASN A 25 3.62 4.36 8.63
CA ASN A 25 3.16 4.68 9.97
C ASN A 25 1.96 3.78 10.31
N GLU A 26 2.01 3.11 11.45
CA GLU A 26 0.92 2.25 11.96
C GLU A 26 -0.42 3.01 12.16
N SER A 27 -0.38 4.35 12.15
CA SER A 27 -1.54 5.22 12.40
C SER A 27 -2.52 5.36 11.24
N ILE A 28 -2.11 5.17 9.98
CA ILE A 28 -3.02 5.25 8.81
C ILE A 28 -3.84 3.96 8.62
N PHE A 29 -3.33 2.82 9.09
CA PHE A 29 -4.11 1.58 9.14
C PHE A 29 -5.33 1.69 10.07
N ARG A 30 -5.26 2.54 11.11
CA ARG A 30 -6.43 2.89 11.95
C ARG A 30 -7.41 3.82 11.24
N TRP A 31 -6.94 4.77 10.44
CA TRP A 31 -7.82 5.75 9.80
C TRP A 31 -8.66 5.15 8.66
N CYS A 32 -8.06 4.30 7.82
CA CYS A 32 -8.80 3.55 6.80
C CYS A 32 -9.78 2.54 7.42
N PHE A 33 -9.52 2.11 8.66
CA PHE A 33 -10.36 1.16 9.41
C PHE A 33 -11.57 1.83 10.09
N GLN A 34 -11.44 3.07 10.55
CA GLN A 34 -12.55 3.81 11.18
C GLN A 34 -13.67 4.11 10.16
N SER A 35 -13.32 4.50 8.93
CA SER A 35 -14.30 4.82 7.88
C SER A 35 -15.03 3.59 7.30
N VAL A 36 -14.49 2.38 7.48
CA VAL A 36 -15.10 1.13 6.97
C VAL A 36 -16.12 0.54 7.94
N LEU A 37 -16.09 0.95 9.22
CA LEU A 37 -16.99 0.44 10.26
C LEU A 37 -18.00 1.48 10.78
N GLU A 38 -17.83 2.78 10.48
CA GLU A 38 -18.82 3.82 10.77
C GLU A 38 -19.49 4.33 9.49
N VAL A 39 -20.28 3.48 8.82
CA VAL A 39 -21.39 3.99 7.98
C VAL A 39 -22.51 4.37 8.93
N ARG A 40 -22.34 5.52 9.59
CA ARG A 40 -23.39 6.12 10.42
C ARG A 40 -24.35 6.82 9.46
N TRP A 41 -25.55 6.27 9.34
CA TRP A 41 -26.68 6.96 8.73
C TRP A 41 -26.90 8.28 9.45
N THR A 42 -26.66 9.39 8.77
CA THR A 42 -27.20 10.69 9.18
C THR A 42 -27.98 11.25 8.02
N TYR A 43 -29.31 11.08 8.09
CA TYR A 43 -30.26 11.90 7.38
C TYR A 43 -29.96 13.37 7.70
N GLY A 44 -29.79 14.18 6.65
CA GLY A 44 -29.53 15.60 6.80
C GLY A 44 -30.73 16.33 7.37
N SER A 45 -30.56 16.93 8.54
CA SER A 45 -31.21 18.19 8.89
C SER A 45 -30.08 19.15 9.28
N GLY A 46 -29.95 20.22 8.50
CA GLY A 46 -28.80 21.12 8.57
C GLY A 46 -28.90 22.09 9.73
N LEU A 47 -27.77 22.38 10.37
CA LEU A 47 -27.54 23.61 11.11
C LEU A 47 -26.07 24.04 10.94
N ARG A 48 -25.89 25.34 10.66
CA ARG A 48 -24.60 26.04 10.48
C ARG A 48 -23.85 26.13 11.82
N GLU A 49 -22.52 26.01 11.78
CA GLU A 49 -21.64 26.45 12.89
C GLU A 49 -21.25 27.93 12.74
N ASN A 50 -21.19 28.63 13.88
CA ASN A 50 -20.67 29.98 14.05
C ASN A 50 -19.49 29.91 15.04
N PRO A 51 -18.29 30.44 14.74
CA PRO A 51 -17.12 30.22 15.58
C PRO A 51 -16.82 31.45 16.44
N ARG A 52 -17.15 31.42 17.74
CA ARG A 52 -16.50 32.29 18.75
C ARG A 52 -16.46 31.62 20.12
N ASN A 53 -15.27 31.74 20.73
CA ASN A 53 -14.90 31.55 22.13
C ASN A 53 -14.22 30.20 22.45
N GLY A 54 -12.89 30.27 22.59
CA GLY A 54 -12.08 29.26 23.25
C GLY A 54 -12.12 29.41 24.77
N ILE A 55 -11.55 28.42 25.48
CA ILE A 55 -10.71 28.57 26.69
C ILE A 55 -10.32 27.18 27.25
N ILE A 56 -9.01 27.04 27.49
CA ILE A 56 -8.25 26.25 28.48
C ILE A 56 -8.17 24.71 28.37
N TRP A 57 -6.92 24.27 28.20
CA TRP A 57 -6.39 22.93 28.44
C TRP A 57 -6.39 22.58 29.93
N GLY A 58 -7.05 21.49 30.31
CA GLY A 58 -6.85 20.78 31.58
C GLY A 58 -6.43 19.34 31.31
N MET A 59 -5.22 18.98 31.74
CA MET A 59 -4.76 17.58 31.80
C MET A 59 -5.71 16.78 32.70
N PHE A 60 -6.39 15.79 32.13
CA PHE A 60 -6.91 14.64 32.86
C PHE A 60 -6.61 13.37 32.05
N THR A 61 -5.42 12.83 32.27
CA THR A 61 -5.11 11.44 31.94
C THR A 61 -5.80 10.55 32.98
N SER A 62 -7.03 10.11 32.70
CA SER A 62 -7.62 8.98 33.42
C SER A 62 -7.62 7.76 32.50
N ASN A 63 -6.70 6.84 32.76
CA ASN A 63 -6.64 5.51 32.14
C ASN A 63 -7.84 4.68 32.63
N ILE A 64 -9.02 4.92 32.07
CA ILE A 64 -10.19 4.07 32.31
C ILE A 64 -10.06 2.86 31.38
N THR A 65 -9.60 1.74 31.92
CA THR A 65 -9.53 0.48 31.18
C THR A 65 -10.93 -0.14 31.10
N ARG A 66 -11.22 -0.89 30.03
CA ARG A 66 -12.53 -1.56 29.82
C ARG A 66 -13.04 -2.35 31.04
N ARG A 67 -12.13 -2.86 31.87
CA ARG A 67 -12.42 -3.59 33.12
C ARG A 67 -12.86 -2.70 34.28
N SER A 68 -12.40 -1.45 34.38
CA SER A 68 -12.82 -0.53 35.45
C SER A 68 -14.21 0.06 35.19
N PHE A 69 -14.55 0.31 33.91
CA PHE A 69 -15.88 0.79 33.51
C PHE A 69 -17.00 -0.21 33.79
N VAL A 70 -16.75 -1.51 33.56
CA VAL A 70 -17.73 -2.58 33.84
C VAL A 70 -17.92 -2.80 35.36
N LYS A 71 -16.86 -2.60 36.16
CA LYS A 71 -16.94 -2.67 37.62
C LYS A 71 -17.66 -1.47 38.25
N GLN A 72 -17.49 -0.27 37.69
CA GLN A 72 -18.16 0.93 38.21
C GLN A 72 -19.65 1.00 37.84
N THR A 73 -20.05 0.48 36.68
CA THR A 73 -21.46 0.46 36.27
C THR A 73 -22.30 -0.59 37.00
N SER A 74 -21.68 -1.68 37.47
CA SER A 74 -22.38 -2.71 38.28
C SER A 74 -22.60 -2.28 39.74
N ALA A 75 -21.73 -1.45 40.31
CA ALA A 75 -21.90 -0.94 41.67
C ALA A 75 -23.00 0.14 41.80
N ALA A 76 -23.15 1.02 40.80
CA ALA A 76 -24.16 2.09 40.83
C ALA A 76 -25.60 1.59 40.60
N ALA A 77 -25.76 0.42 39.98
CA ALA A 77 -27.08 -0.14 39.68
C ALA A 77 -27.73 -0.91 40.83
N LEU A 78 -26.93 -1.43 41.76
CA LEU A 78 -27.45 -2.18 42.91
C LEU A 78 -28.16 -1.30 43.95
N LEU A 79 -27.94 0.02 43.92
CA LEU A 79 -28.48 0.95 44.92
C LEU A 79 -29.79 1.65 44.52
N SER A 80 -30.25 1.52 43.27
CA SER A 80 -31.44 2.24 42.78
C SER A 80 -32.61 1.33 42.36
N GLY A 81 -32.47 0.01 42.43
CA GLY A 81 -33.53 -0.95 42.08
C GLY A 81 -34.01 -0.87 40.62
N LEU A 82 -33.35 -0.08 39.77
CA LEU A 82 -33.68 0.04 38.36
C LEU A 82 -33.06 -1.13 37.59
N PRO A 83 -33.80 -1.78 36.69
CA PRO A 83 -33.22 -2.80 35.83
C PRO A 83 -32.09 -2.16 35.01
N VAL A 84 -30.88 -2.70 35.14
CA VAL A 84 -29.80 -2.40 34.21
C VAL A 84 -30.24 -2.94 32.87
N ILE A 85 -30.86 -2.09 32.06
CA ILE A 85 -30.93 -2.32 30.63
C ILE A 85 -29.48 -2.17 30.17
N SER A 86 -28.73 -3.26 30.22
CA SER A 86 -27.53 -3.37 29.42
C SER A 86 -28.03 -3.29 27.99
N SER A 87 -28.08 -2.09 27.44
CA SER A 87 -27.99 -1.86 26.02
C SER A 87 -26.59 -2.30 25.61
N GLY A 88 -26.34 -3.60 25.72
CA GLY A 88 -25.40 -4.26 24.87
C GLY A 88 -25.93 -3.98 23.49
N CYS A 89 -25.27 -3.09 22.76
CA CYS A 89 -25.27 -3.15 21.32
C CYS A 89 -24.71 -4.53 20.98
N SER A 90 -25.57 -5.55 21.06
CA SER A 90 -25.39 -6.79 20.34
C SER A 90 -25.48 -6.32 18.90
N ALA A 91 -24.33 -6.04 18.31
CA ALA A 91 -24.23 -6.02 16.87
C ALA A 91 -24.78 -7.38 16.47
N ASN A 92 -26.01 -7.42 15.98
CA ASN A 92 -26.55 -8.60 15.33
C ASN A 92 -25.43 -9.08 14.42
N PRO A 93 -24.90 -10.32 14.57
CA PRO A 93 -23.99 -10.85 13.59
C PRO A 93 -24.72 -10.66 12.27
N ALA A 94 -24.15 -9.80 11.42
CA ALA A 94 -24.83 -9.34 10.23
C ALA A 94 -25.41 -10.58 9.56
N LYS A 95 -26.74 -10.58 9.38
CA LYS A 95 -27.52 -11.61 8.71
C LYS A 95 -26.64 -12.22 7.60
N ASP A 96 -26.51 -13.54 7.61
CA ASP A 96 -25.68 -14.39 6.74
C ASP A 96 -25.83 -14.10 5.22
N ILE A 97 -25.45 -12.90 4.80
CA ILE A 97 -25.55 -12.44 3.42
C ILE A 97 -24.25 -12.89 2.75
N ALA A 98 -24.39 -13.73 1.73
CA ALA A 98 -23.28 -14.07 0.86
C ALA A 98 -22.88 -12.82 0.05
N VAL A 99 -21.84 -12.13 0.49
CA VAL A 99 -21.31 -10.93 -0.14
C VAL A 99 -20.25 -11.29 -1.19
N LYS A 100 -20.30 -10.66 -2.38
CA LYS A 100 -19.29 -10.76 -3.43
C LYS A 100 -18.26 -9.64 -3.31
N ILE A 101 -17.00 -10.00 -3.05
CA ILE A 101 -15.88 -9.05 -2.97
C ILE A 101 -14.93 -9.27 -4.12
N LEU A 102 -14.68 -8.21 -4.88
CA LEU A 102 -13.66 -8.17 -5.93
C LEU A 102 -12.40 -7.45 -5.44
N ILE A 103 -11.25 -8.10 -5.50
CA ILE A 103 -9.94 -7.51 -5.22
C ILE A 103 -9.18 -7.37 -6.53
N ILE A 104 -8.80 -6.14 -6.89
CA ILE A 104 -8.02 -5.86 -8.10
C ILE A 104 -6.56 -5.68 -7.72
N GLY A 105 -5.70 -6.59 -8.18
CA GLY A 105 -4.27 -6.61 -7.90
C GLY A 105 -3.90 -7.58 -6.79
N GLY A 106 -2.98 -8.49 -7.10
CA GLY A 106 -2.49 -9.59 -6.28
C GLY A 106 -1.11 -9.34 -5.69
N GLY A 107 -0.70 -8.07 -5.59
CA GLY A 107 0.50 -7.67 -4.85
C GLY A 107 0.32 -7.76 -3.33
N ALA A 108 1.30 -7.24 -2.57
CA ALA A 108 1.33 -7.38 -1.10
C ALA A 108 0.02 -6.95 -0.41
N ALA A 109 -0.61 -5.86 -0.88
CA ALA A 109 -1.88 -5.39 -0.35
C ALA A 109 -3.03 -6.33 -0.67
N GLY A 110 -3.15 -6.79 -1.92
CA GLY A 110 -4.25 -7.64 -2.38
C GLY A 110 -4.29 -8.98 -1.66
N ILE A 111 -3.16 -9.67 -1.58
CA ILE A 111 -3.03 -10.94 -0.83
C ILE A 111 -3.38 -10.73 0.64
N SER A 112 -2.84 -9.68 1.25
CA SER A 112 -3.09 -9.36 2.66
C SER A 112 -4.58 -9.09 2.91
N MET A 113 -5.23 -8.35 2.02
CA MET A 113 -6.66 -8.05 2.10
C MET A 113 -7.50 -9.30 1.90
N ALA A 114 -7.19 -10.13 0.90
CA ALA A 114 -7.87 -11.40 0.66
C ALA A 114 -7.81 -12.30 1.90
N ALA A 115 -6.62 -12.48 2.48
CA ALA A 115 -6.42 -13.30 3.67
C ALA A 115 -7.18 -12.76 4.89
N ARG A 116 -7.16 -11.43 5.10
CA ARG A 116 -7.86 -10.78 6.22
C ARG A 116 -9.38 -10.87 6.07
N LEU A 117 -9.89 -10.62 4.87
CA LEU A 117 -11.32 -10.71 4.56
C LEU A 117 -11.81 -12.15 4.71
N LYS A 118 -11.04 -13.12 4.21
CA LYS A 118 -11.40 -14.55 4.35
C LYS A 118 -11.53 -15.00 5.80
N ARG A 119 -10.71 -14.48 6.71
CA ARG A 119 -10.82 -14.77 8.16
C ARG A 119 -12.00 -14.09 8.85
N LYS A 120 -12.50 -12.98 8.29
CA LYS A 120 -13.57 -12.18 8.90
C LYS A 120 -14.96 -12.50 8.35
N LEU A 121 -15.04 -13.01 7.14
CA LEU A 121 -16.30 -13.31 6.46
C LEU A 121 -16.67 -14.77 6.69
N ASN A 122 -17.78 -15.00 7.38
CA ASN A 122 -18.34 -16.34 7.58
C ASN A 122 -18.94 -16.89 6.28
N LYS A 123 -19.58 -16.03 5.49
CA LYS A 123 -20.17 -16.32 4.17
C LYS A 123 -19.82 -15.18 3.22
N GLY A 124 -19.03 -15.47 2.20
CA GLY A 124 -18.61 -14.46 1.22
C GLY A 124 -17.74 -15.08 0.12
N GLU A 125 -17.98 -14.64 -1.11
CA GLU A 125 -17.18 -15.00 -2.28
C GLU A 125 -16.13 -13.91 -2.50
N ILE A 126 -14.86 -14.28 -2.38
CA ILE A 126 -13.74 -13.37 -2.66
C ILE A 126 -13.12 -13.79 -3.99
N THR A 127 -13.15 -12.88 -4.96
CA THR A 127 -12.46 -13.01 -6.23
C THR A 127 -11.30 -12.03 -6.27
N LEU A 128 -10.09 -12.52 -6.54
CA LEU A 128 -8.89 -11.71 -6.74
C LEU A 128 -8.48 -11.78 -8.21
N VAL A 129 -8.27 -10.63 -8.85
CA VAL A 129 -7.82 -10.55 -10.25
C VAL A 129 -6.40 -10.02 -10.28
N ASP A 130 -5.46 -10.83 -10.79
CA ASP A 130 -4.08 -10.41 -11.05
C ASP A 130 -3.46 -11.26 -12.17
N PRO A 131 -2.80 -10.67 -13.16
CA PRO A 131 -2.27 -11.41 -14.30
C PRO A 131 -0.93 -12.12 -14.02
N SER A 132 -0.21 -11.75 -12.95
CA SER A 132 1.15 -12.22 -12.71
C SER A 132 1.21 -13.63 -12.14
N ASP A 133 2.09 -14.48 -12.67
CA ASP A 133 2.43 -15.78 -12.06
C ASP A 133 3.37 -15.69 -10.87
N ARG A 134 3.96 -14.51 -10.65
CA ARG A 134 4.97 -14.28 -9.62
C ARG A 134 4.54 -13.18 -8.68
N HIS A 135 4.69 -13.43 -7.39
CA HIS A 135 4.61 -12.43 -6.36
C HIS A 135 6.00 -11.98 -5.98
N PHE A 136 6.27 -10.68 -6.07
CA PHE A 136 7.58 -10.13 -5.69
C PHE A 136 7.53 -9.43 -4.33
N TYR A 137 8.45 -9.80 -3.44
CA TYR A 137 8.88 -8.98 -2.30
C TYR A 137 9.83 -7.88 -2.79
N GLN A 138 9.24 -6.85 -3.41
CA GLN A 138 9.97 -5.74 -4.05
C GLN A 138 10.97 -4.98 -3.16
N PRO A 139 10.82 -4.86 -1.82
CA PRO A 139 11.87 -4.29 -0.98
C PRO A 139 13.22 -5.01 -1.11
N GLY A 140 13.20 -6.31 -1.45
CA GLY A 140 14.38 -7.12 -1.69
C GLY A 140 15.21 -6.69 -2.90
N PHE A 141 14.64 -5.94 -3.86
CA PHE A 141 15.37 -5.50 -5.04
C PHE A 141 16.56 -4.59 -4.69
N THR A 142 16.44 -3.77 -3.65
CA THR A 142 17.59 -2.98 -3.17
C THR A 142 18.78 -3.87 -2.78
N PHE A 143 18.51 -5.03 -2.17
CA PHE A 143 19.54 -5.97 -1.73
C PHE A 143 20.11 -6.80 -2.89
N ILE A 144 19.29 -7.14 -3.89
CA ILE A 144 19.77 -7.75 -5.13
C ILE A 144 20.73 -6.79 -5.83
N GLY A 145 20.33 -5.54 -6.05
CA GLY A 145 21.17 -4.53 -6.72
C GLY A 145 22.48 -4.22 -5.98
N ALA A 146 22.55 -4.53 -4.67
CA ALA A 146 23.75 -4.39 -3.85
C ALA A 146 24.54 -5.70 -3.65
N GLY A 147 24.12 -6.81 -4.28
CA GLY A 147 24.79 -8.11 -4.17
C GLY A 147 24.64 -8.81 -2.83
N VAL A 148 23.65 -8.40 -2.02
CA VAL A 148 23.39 -8.97 -0.69
C VAL A 148 22.46 -10.18 -0.77
N TRP A 149 21.44 -10.12 -1.63
CA TRP A 149 20.47 -11.21 -1.84
C TRP A 149 20.51 -11.71 -3.28
N LYS A 150 20.06 -12.96 -3.50
CA LYS A 150 19.91 -13.54 -4.84
C LYS A 150 18.57 -13.17 -5.45
N ALA A 151 18.50 -13.24 -6.78
CA ALA A 151 17.31 -12.91 -7.54
C ALA A 151 16.09 -13.78 -7.18
N ASP A 152 16.31 -15.02 -6.76
CA ASP A 152 15.25 -15.97 -6.39
C ASP A 152 14.77 -15.82 -4.95
N ASP A 153 15.49 -15.06 -4.10
CA ASP A 153 15.11 -14.87 -2.69
C ASP A 153 13.90 -13.93 -2.51
N VAL A 154 13.49 -13.24 -3.57
CA VAL A 154 12.51 -12.13 -3.51
C VAL A 154 11.21 -12.44 -4.19
N TRP A 155 10.98 -13.66 -4.67
CA TRP A 155 9.73 -14.00 -5.33
C TRP A 155 9.23 -15.39 -4.99
N MET A 156 7.91 -15.57 -5.10
CA MET A 156 7.22 -16.85 -4.98
C MET A 156 6.20 -16.99 -6.09
N LYS A 157 5.77 -18.22 -6.38
CA LYS A 157 4.63 -18.45 -7.27
C LYS A 157 3.40 -17.74 -6.69
N GLN A 158 2.68 -16.99 -7.50
CA GLN A 158 1.49 -16.24 -7.08
C GLN A 158 0.44 -17.17 -6.48
N GLU A 159 0.27 -18.34 -7.10
CA GLU A 159 -0.65 -19.40 -6.66
C GLU A 159 -0.40 -19.85 -5.22
N SER A 160 0.88 -20.03 -4.82
CA SER A 160 1.21 -20.54 -3.49
C SER A 160 0.90 -19.54 -2.37
N LEU A 161 0.58 -18.29 -2.72
CA LEU A 161 0.20 -17.24 -1.78
C LEU A 161 -1.31 -16.98 -1.77
N MET A 162 -2.09 -17.66 -2.63
CA MET A 162 -3.54 -17.50 -2.61
C MET A 162 -4.12 -18.09 -1.33
N PRO A 163 -4.88 -17.29 -0.55
CA PRO A 163 -5.57 -17.82 0.61
C PRO A 163 -6.60 -18.87 0.19
N SER A 164 -6.69 -19.97 0.92
CA SER A 164 -7.67 -21.03 0.65
C SER A 164 -9.10 -20.47 0.59
N GLY A 165 -9.85 -20.88 -0.44
CA GLY A 165 -11.22 -20.42 -0.67
C GLY A 165 -11.35 -18.99 -1.22
N VAL A 166 -10.28 -18.41 -1.76
CA VAL A 166 -10.30 -17.22 -2.62
C VAL A 166 -10.18 -17.67 -4.08
N LYS A 167 -11.05 -17.18 -4.95
CA LYS A 167 -10.97 -17.43 -6.39
C LYS A 167 -9.95 -16.49 -7.02
N TRP A 168 -8.87 -17.02 -7.56
CA TRP A 168 -7.91 -16.23 -8.34
C TRP A 168 -8.27 -16.30 -9.82
N ILE A 169 -8.43 -15.14 -10.45
CA ILE A 169 -8.58 -14.99 -11.89
C ILE A 169 -7.27 -14.41 -12.42
N LYS A 170 -6.58 -15.18 -13.24
CA LYS A 170 -5.33 -14.79 -13.89
C LYS A 170 -5.61 -13.98 -15.15
N ASP A 171 -6.08 -12.75 -14.95
CA ASP A 171 -6.39 -11.78 -16.00
C ASP A 171 -6.10 -10.36 -15.47
N ARG A 172 -6.27 -9.35 -16.31
CA ARG A 172 -6.13 -7.94 -16.00
C ARG A 172 -7.50 -7.25 -16.07
N VAL A 173 -7.79 -6.41 -15.09
CA VAL A 173 -8.93 -5.47 -15.18
C VAL A 173 -8.52 -4.28 -16.04
N VAL A 174 -9.34 -3.96 -17.05
CA VAL A 174 -9.12 -2.84 -17.98
C VAL A 174 -10.09 -1.69 -17.75
N GLU A 175 -11.23 -1.96 -17.14
CA GLU A 175 -12.27 -0.96 -16.87
C GLU A 175 -12.98 -1.29 -15.56
N VAL A 176 -13.35 -0.25 -14.82
CA VAL A 176 -14.21 -0.33 -13.64
C VAL A 176 -15.38 0.60 -13.86
N ASP A 177 -16.58 0.02 -13.89
CA ASP A 177 -17.84 0.74 -13.87
C ASP A 177 -18.41 0.68 -12.45
N ALA A 178 -18.09 1.71 -11.65
CA ALA A 178 -18.53 1.78 -10.27
C ALA A 178 -20.00 2.19 -10.12
N ALA A 179 -20.64 2.72 -11.17
CA ALA A 179 -22.07 3.04 -11.13
C ALA A 179 -22.91 1.75 -11.17
N HIS A 180 -22.45 0.76 -11.93
CA HIS A 180 -23.10 -0.54 -12.05
C HIS A 180 -22.41 -1.65 -11.24
N ASN A 181 -21.40 -1.32 -10.44
CA ASN A 181 -20.58 -2.24 -9.66
C ASN A 181 -20.02 -3.42 -10.50
N THR A 182 -19.44 -3.10 -11.66
CA THR A 182 -18.79 -4.10 -12.52
C THR A 182 -17.35 -3.75 -12.86
N ALA A 183 -16.56 -4.76 -13.21
CA ALA A 183 -15.21 -4.63 -13.73
C ALA A 183 -15.07 -5.47 -15.00
N THR A 184 -14.46 -4.90 -16.04
CA THR A 184 -14.21 -5.57 -17.32
C THR A 184 -12.79 -6.11 -17.35
N LEU A 185 -12.64 -7.38 -17.74
CA LEU A 185 -11.36 -8.06 -17.92
C LEU A 185 -10.82 -7.85 -19.34
N THR A 186 -9.51 -8.00 -19.53
CA THR A 186 -8.90 -7.98 -20.87
C THR A 186 -9.48 -9.08 -21.77
N GLY A 187 -9.78 -10.27 -21.22
CA GLY A 187 -10.46 -11.34 -21.96
C GLY A 187 -11.92 -11.08 -22.36
N GLY A 188 -12.48 -9.90 -22.05
CA GLY A 188 -13.85 -9.51 -22.40
C GLY A 188 -14.92 -9.88 -21.36
N GLY A 189 -14.59 -10.69 -20.35
CA GLY A 189 -15.51 -11.02 -19.26
C GLY A 189 -15.81 -9.83 -18.35
N LYS A 190 -17.04 -9.76 -17.80
CA LYS A 190 -17.44 -8.79 -16.77
C LYS A 190 -17.63 -9.48 -15.43
N LEU A 191 -17.10 -8.88 -14.37
CA LEU A 191 -17.25 -9.31 -12.99
C LEU A 191 -18.11 -8.30 -12.23
N SER A 192 -19.22 -8.75 -11.64
CA SER A 192 -20.02 -7.94 -10.71
C SER A 192 -19.51 -8.11 -9.28
N TYR A 193 -19.69 -7.07 -8.47
CA TYR A 193 -19.29 -7.07 -7.07
C TYR A 193 -20.29 -6.32 -6.19
N ASP A 194 -20.35 -6.67 -4.90
CA ASP A 194 -21.01 -5.85 -3.88
C ASP A 194 -20.03 -4.84 -3.28
N PHE A 195 -18.76 -5.26 -3.16
CA PHE A 195 -17.65 -4.44 -2.70
C PHE A 195 -16.42 -4.68 -3.55
N MET A 196 -15.66 -3.63 -3.81
CA MET A 196 -14.39 -3.72 -4.53
C MET A 196 -13.25 -3.17 -3.69
N VAL A 197 -12.11 -3.86 -3.68
CA VAL A 197 -10.86 -3.43 -3.08
C VAL A 197 -9.83 -3.18 -4.18
N LEU A 198 -9.40 -1.93 -4.34
CA LEU A 198 -8.39 -1.55 -5.32
C LEU A 198 -6.98 -1.66 -4.72
N CYS A 199 -6.19 -2.59 -5.26
CA CYS A 199 -4.79 -2.86 -4.92
C CYS A 199 -3.85 -2.94 -6.16
N PRO A 200 -4.02 -2.14 -7.24
CA PRO A 200 -3.27 -2.33 -8.49
C PRO A 200 -1.78 -1.96 -8.42
N GLY A 201 -1.33 -1.39 -7.30
CA GLY A 201 0.04 -0.90 -7.15
C GLY A 201 0.26 0.43 -7.89
N LEU A 202 1.47 0.60 -8.44
CA LEU A 202 1.84 1.75 -9.26
C LEU A 202 2.40 1.29 -10.60
N GLN A 203 2.34 2.18 -11.58
CA GLN A 203 2.91 1.97 -12.90
C GLN A 203 4.24 2.71 -13.05
N GLU A 204 5.25 1.99 -13.52
CA GLU A 204 6.57 2.54 -13.84
C GLU A 204 6.58 2.96 -15.32
N ASN A 205 6.88 4.23 -15.57
CA ASN A 205 6.83 4.82 -16.91
C ASN A 205 8.25 5.14 -17.40
N TRP A 206 8.99 4.09 -17.76
CA TRP A 206 10.39 4.18 -18.19
C TRP A 206 10.59 5.06 -19.43
N SER A 207 9.62 5.03 -20.36
CA SER A 207 9.64 5.80 -21.60
C SER A 207 9.59 7.32 -21.43
N LEU A 208 9.31 7.82 -20.22
CA LEU A 208 9.40 9.26 -19.93
C LEU A 208 10.83 9.79 -19.86
N ILE A 209 11.83 8.89 -19.78
CA ILE A 209 13.24 9.25 -19.86
C ILE A 209 13.73 8.90 -21.26
N GLN A 210 14.16 9.92 -22.02
CA GLN A 210 14.67 9.73 -23.37
C GLN A 210 15.82 8.71 -23.39
N GLY A 211 15.73 7.73 -24.27
CA GLY A 211 16.73 6.67 -24.43
C GLY A 211 16.62 5.51 -23.43
N ILE A 212 15.66 5.51 -22.51
CA ILE A 212 15.41 4.41 -21.57
C ILE A 212 14.07 3.76 -21.85
N SER A 213 14.07 2.44 -21.97
CA SER A 213 12.87 1.60 -21.95
C SER A 213 13.00 0.58 -20.82
N LYS A 214 11.93 -0.18 -20.54
CA LYS A 214 12.00 -1.27 -19.57
C LYS A 214 13.03 -2.33 -19.99
N ASP A 215 13.07 -2.63 -21.28
CA ASP A 215 13.91 -3.71 -21.83
C ASP A 215 15.39 -3.32 -21.85
N THR A 216 15.68 -2.03 -22.09
CA THR A 216 17.05 -1.50 -22.08
C THR A 216 17.58 -1.19 -20.68
N LEU A 217 16.79 -1.41 -19.61
CA LEU A 217 17.29 -1.26 -18.25
C LEU A 217 18.47 -2.20 -18.01
N GLY A 218 19.56 -1.62 -17.53
CA GLY A 218 20.83 -2.28 -17.28
C GLY A 218 21.69 -2.53 -18.51
N GLU A 219 21.28 -2.04 -19.69
CA GLU A 219 22.17 -1.94 -20.85
C GLU A 219 23.02 -0.67 -20.75
N GLY A 220 24.31 -0.80 -20.99
CA GLY A 220 25.25 0.31 -20.82
C GLY A 220 25.37 0.77 -19.36
N ASN A 221 25.03 2.04 -19.10
CA ASN A 221 25.27 2.71 -17.81
C ASN A 221 23.98 3.13 -17.08
N ALA A 222 22.80 2.70 -17.55
CA ALA A 222 21.50 3.08 -16.97
C ALA A 222 20.87 1.89 -16.25
N HIS A 223 20.79 1.95 -14.91
CA HIS A 223 20.35 0.84 -14.06
C HIS A 223 19.19 1.26 -13.15
N SER A 224 18.39 0.29 -12.71
CA SER A 224 17.25 0.54 -11.83
C SER A 224 16.97 -0.65 -10.90
N ILE A 225 16.76 -0.36 -9.62
CA ILE A 225 16.37 -1.34 -8.59
C ILE A 225 14.85 -1.41 -8.38
N TYR A 226 14.04 -0.78 -9.24
CA TYR A 226 12.57 -0.83 -9.13
C TYR A 226 11.93 -1.96 -9.93
N ASP A 227 12.68 -2.51 -10.88
CA ASP A 227 12.35 -3.67 -11.70
C ASP A 227 13.24 -4.87 -11.30
N TRP A 228 12.70 -6.09 -11.36
CA TRP A 228 13.42 -7.29 -10.92
C TRP A 228 14.63 -7.60 -11.81
N GLN A 229 14.45 -7.62 -13.14
CA GLN A 229 15.54 -7.82 -14.08
C GLN A 229 16.54 -6.66 -14.03
N GLY A 230 16.03 -5.42 -13.99
CA GLY A 230 16.85 -4.23 -13.83
C GLY A 230 17.74 -4.29 -12.58
N SER A 231 17.18 -4.79 -11.47
CA SER A 231 17.92 -4.94 -10.22
C SER A 231 19.03 -5.98 -10.32
N CYS A 232 18.79 -7.09 -11.01
CA CYS A 232 19.82 -8.12 -11.24
C CYS A 232 20.99 -7.54 -12.06
N LYS A 233 20.68 -6.78 -13.12
CA LYS A 233 21.70 -6.11 -13.93
C LYS A 233 22.42 -4.97 -13.17
N THR A 234 21.73 -4.33 -12.21
CA THR A 234 22.31 -3.29 -11.36
C THR A 234 23.49 -3.82 -10.55
N TRP A 235 23.39 -5.06 -10.03
CA TRP A 235 24.47 -5.66 -9.26
C TRP A 235 25.79 -5.72 -10.04
N THR A 236 25.75 -6.19 -11.29
CA THR A 236 26.93 -6.29 -12.15
C THR A 236 27.63 -4.93 -12.30
N ALA A 237 26.85 -3.85 -12.47
CA ALA A 237 27.41 -2.52 -12.59
C ALA A 237 27.95 -1.98 -11.26
N VAL A 238 27.24 -2.23 -10.15
CA VAL A 238 27.65 -1.84 -8.80
C VAL A 238 28.95 -2.52 -8.38
N ASP A 239 29.09 -3.84 -8.57
CA ASP A 239 30.32 -4.57 -8.28
C ASP A 239 31.49 -4.06 -9.13
N LYS A 240 31.30 -3.92 -10.44
CA LYS A 240 32.32 -3.35 -11.34
C LYS A 240 32.76 -1.96 -10.89
N PHE A 241 31.80 -1.03 -10.75
CA PHE A 241 32.07 0.35 -10.34
C PHE A 241 32.81 0.43 -9.01
N SER A 242 32.42 -0.40 -8.03
CA SER A 242 33.02 -0.41 -6.70
C SER A 242 34.49 -0.88 -6.69
N ARG A 243 34.94 -1.57 -7.74
CA ARG A 243 36.33 -2.06 -7.90
C ARG A 243 37.18 -1.19 -8.82
N THR A 244 36.56 -0.55 -9.82
CA THR A 244 37.28 0.21 -10.84
C THR A 244 37.30 1.72 -10.59
N GLY A 245 36.40 2.23 -9.76
CA GLY A 245 36.23 3.68 -9.60
C GLY A 245 35.45 4.31 -10.75
N GLY A 246 35.40 5.64 -10.75
CA GLY A 246 34.70 6.45 -11.74
C GLY A 246 33.61 7.34 -11.14
N ARG A 247 32.61 7.71 -11.95
CA ARG A 247 31.51 8.60 -11.55
C ARG A 247 30.19 7.85 -11.46
N GLY A 248 29.70 7.63 -10.25
CA GLY A 248 28.38 7.08 -9.98
C GLY A 248 27.33 8.20 -9.89
N ILE A 249 26.30 8.12 -10.72
CA ILE A 249 25.14 9.03 -10.70
C ILE A 249 23.94 8.23 -10.21
N PHE A 250 23.35 8.70 -9.12
CA PHE A 250 22.17 8.10 -8.50
C PHE A 250 21.05 9.12 -8.53
N THR A 251 19.84 8.69 -8.86
CA THR A 251 18.70 9.60 -9.02
C THR A 251 17.45 9.06 -8.35
N ASP A 252 16.56 9.96 -7.93
CA ASP A 252 15.13 9.65 -7.81
C ASP A 252 14.33 10.41 -8.87
N THR A 253 13.01 10.17 -8.92
CA THR A 253 12.11 10.79 -9.89
C THR A 253 11.37 11.99 -9.29
N TRP A 254 11.04 12.97 -10.12
CA TRP A 254 10.15 14.09 -9.78
C TRP A 254 8.68 13.65 -9.59
N THR A 255 8.33 12.45 -10.06
CA THR A 255 6.99 11.86 -9.89
C THR A 255 6.87 11.13 -8.55
N LYS A 256 5.63 10.77 -8.18
CA LYS A 256 5.39 9.86 -7.05
C LYS A 256 5.92 8.47 -7.41
N HIS A 257 6.66 7.86 -6.48
CA HIS A 257 7.25 6.53 -6.66
C HIS A 257 7.17 5.73 -5.35
N LYS A 258 7.25 4.40 -5.45
CA LYS A 258 7.29 3.50 -4.28
C LYS A 258 8.63 3.66 -3.55
N CYS A 259 8.59 3.59 -2.22
CA CYS A 259 9.79 3.55 -1.37
C CYS A 259 10.84 4.62 -1.71
N GLY A 260 10.58 5.89 -1.39
CA GLY A 260 11.50 6.99 -1.72
C GLY A 260 12.88 6.94 -1.04
N GLY A 261 13.08 6.00 -0.10
CA GLY A 261 14.38 5.69 0.47
C GLY A 261 15.24 4.76 -0.41
N ALA A 262 14.66 3.97 -1.31
CA ALA A 262 15.39 2.97 -2.08
C ALA A 262 16.55 3.54 -2.93
N PRO A 263 16.40 4.68 -3.64
CA PRO A 263 17.49 5.26 -4.42
C PRO A 263 18.67 5.72 -3.55
N LYS A 264 18.38 6.16 -2.33
CA LYS A 264 19.38 6.57 -1.35
C LYS A 264 20.09 5.35 -0.76
N LYS A 265 19.33 4.29 -0.46
CA LYS A 265 19.88 3.02 0.05
C LYS A 265 20.90 2.44 -0.93
N ILE A 266 20.57 2.32 -2.22
CA ILE A 266 21.50 1.75 -3.20
C ILE A 266 22.75 2.63 -3.40
N CYS A 267 22.59 3.96 -3.35
CA CYS A 267 23.72 4.89 -3.37
C CYS A 267 24.68 4.63 -2.18
N LEU A 268 24.14 4.57 -0.96
CA LEU A 268 24.93 4.33 0.26
C LEU A 268 25.55 2.93 0.31
N LEU A 269 24.82 1.90 -0.13
CA LEU A 269 25.34 0.53 -0.21
C LEU A 269 26.49 0.42 -1.23
N THR A 270 26.37 1.11 -2.37
CA THR A 270 27.45 1.16 -3.38
C THR A 270 28.68 1.88 -2.83
N GLU A 271 28.48 2.96 -2.07
CA GLU A 271 29.55 3.70 -1.41
C GLU A 271 30.30 2.84 -0.40
N GLN A 272 29.55 2.12 0.44
CA GLN A 272 30.11 1.18 1.41
C GLN A 272 30.88 0.05 0.71
N LEU A 273 30.37 -0.47 -0.41
CA LEU A 273 31.06 -1.51 -1.17
C LEU A 273 32.40 -1.01 -1.75
N ALA A 274 32.43 0.20 -2.29
CA ALA A 274 33.68 0.82 -2.74
C ALA A 274 34.70 1.00 -1.59
N ARG A 275 34.24 1.30 -0.37
CA ARG A 275 35.11 1.31 0.82
C ARG A 275 35.66 -0.08 1.13
N LYS A 276 34.81 -1.12 1.10
CA LYS A 276 35.23 -2.51 1.32
C LYS A 276 36.29 -2.97 0.31
N HIS A 277 36.24 -2.48 -0.93
CA HIS A 277 37.26 -2.76 -1.93
C HIS A 277 38.50 -1.86 -1.86
N GLY A 278 38.57 -0.91 -0.92
CA GLY A 278 39.68 0.04 -0.83
C GLY A 278 39.73 1.07 -1.98
N LYS A 279 38.63 1.21 -2.73
CA LYS A 279 38.53 2.04 -3.95
C LYS A 279 37.70 3.30 -3.78
N ARG A 280 37.23 3.58 -2.56
CA ARG A 280 36.36 4.74 -2.30
C ARG A 280 36.93 6.06 -2.80
N LYS A 281 38.25 6.28 -2.70
CA LYS A 281 38.92 7.50 -3.17
C LYS A 281 38.88 7.65 -4.70
N ASP A 282 38.74 6.55 -5.43
CA ASP A 282 38.66 6.50 -6.89
C ASP A 282 37.22 6.69 -7.39
N CYS A 283 36.24 6.75 -6.48
CA CYS A 283 34.81 6.88 -6.79
C CYS A 283 34.27 8.28 -6.46
N THR A 284 33.56 8.88 -7.41
CA THR A 284 32.70 10.04 -7.17
C THR A 284 31.24 9.60 -7.10
N PHE A 285 30.53 10.02 -6.05
CA PHE A 285 29.10 9.76 -5.86
C PHE A 285 28.32 11.07 -6.01
N LYS A 286 27.39 11.13 -6.95
CA LYS A 286 26.45 12.25 -7.10
C LYS A 286 25.02 11.73 -6.98
N TYR A 287 24.27 12.26 -6.02
CA TYR A 287 22.86 11.95 -5.84
C TYR A 287 22.01 13.16 -6.28
N PHE A 288 21.14 12.97 -7.26
CA PHE A 288 20.20 13.98 -7.73
C PHE A 288 18.79 13.59 -7.31
N THR A 289 18.06 14.55 -6.75
CA THR A 289 16.66 14.33 -6.35
C THR A 289 15.75 15.36 -6.96
N GLY A 290 14.53 14.94 -7.31
CA GLY A 290 13.45 15.85 -7.69
C GLY A 290 12.84 16.59 -6.49
N SER A 291 13.25 16.24 -5.26
CA SER A 291 12.81 16.90 -4.02
C SER A 291 13.72 18.07 -3.66
N LYS A 292 13.19 19.03 -2.90
CA LYS A 292 13.98 20.12 -2.29
C LYS A 292 14.79 19.68 -1.08
N GLN A 293 14.52 18.48 -0.56
CA GLN A 293 15.11 17.95 0.68
C GLN A 293 15.38 16.45 0.55
N LEU A 294 16.37 15.95 1.30
CA LEU A 294 16.76 14.55 1.24
C LEU A 294 15.68 13.61 1.80
N TYR A 295 14.96 14.00 2.86
CA TYR A 295 13.84 13.23 3.42
C TYR A 295 12.66 14.15 3.73
N ASP A 296 11.45 13.59 3.67
CA ASP A 296 10.21 14.33 3.94
C ASP A 296 9.97 14.56 5.44
N VAL A 297 10.64 13.80 6.30
CA VAL A 297 10.53 13.90 7.76
C VAL A 297 11.83 14.56 8.26
N PRO A 298 11.73 15.68 8.99
CA PRO A 298 12.88 16.30 9.64
C PRO A 298 13.58 15.34 10.60
N HIS A 299 14.88 15.52 10.79
CA HIS A 299 15.71 14.78 11.73
C HIS A 299 15.55 15.32 13.15
#